data_AF-A0A3L7P4I1-F1
#
_entry.id   AF-A0A3L7P4I1-F1
#
_cell.length_a   1.000
_cell.length_b   1.000
_cell.length_c   1.000
_cell.angle_alpha   90.00
_cell.angle_beta   90.00
_cell.angle_gamma   90.00
#
_symmetry.space_group_name_H-M   'P 1'
#
loop_
_entity.id
_entity.type
_entity.pdbx_description
1 polymer ?
#
loop_
_entity_poly.entity_id
_entity_poly.type
_entity_poly.pdbx_seq_one_letter_code
_entity_poly.pdbx_strand_id
1 'polypeptide(L)'
;MEKPMRSGTLYHAGAWFMAILGSAAWTSLSMAQPTGPATTKPAAPAAPQPASEADWVASLVGNLGNRSKSREFFGAYSTLMAKLDSVDDSNLGETAQLVLARTRELAGGPQAQAAIAGLAKEKNMVLAARLLLQLARANSTVQGFGKGRVVFGKLKVADKRMEPEMVLAQMVILPEGWFATEIGDTTRPLGFRAAGYVPLDVKIPEKKGEMDLGTVVLQPLGKGQAATLRGKVVFEGPSGLEVLKATISVQVPPANSLSGGYSPRKMWPAPVNLEVGKDGAFVVENTTPGEHFLSLQTGKHEDLSQIVSVKAGATEDLGTLTLRTTDLGYHLKKETPKAGKIPWEKDIATARKRALAEGKPMMIMMTATWCGPCKMLEAKTLSDPWVQQFLQGFVLVKAYEDKEVEKEYGLTGYPTLVFVDKKGQAAHKSVGYQPIGTFSGQVLQACLKAGVTVDADLKSLADKKVVKVPSEPKKSPVKLN
;
A
#
# COMPACT_ATOMS: atom_id res chain seq x y z
N MET A 1 -6.32 49.86 -21.04
CA MET A 1 -7.32 50.87 -21.44
C MET A 1 -7.65 50.64 -22.91
N GLU A 2 -8.94 50.40 -23.15
CA GLU A 2 -9.70 50.63 -24.40
C GLU A 2 -9.27 49.97 -25.74
N LYS A 3 -10.02 48.94 -26.12
CA LYS A 3 -10.57 48.69 -27.49
C LYS A 3 -11.59 49.80 -27.83
N PRO A 4 -12.02 50.08 -29.10
CA PRO A 4 -12.75 49.12 -29.96
C PRO A 4 -12.89 49.41 -31.50
N MET A 5 -13.52 48.47 -32.23
CA MET A 5 -14.55 48.61 -33.32
C MET A 5 -14.62 47.26 -34.09
N ARG A 6 -15.70 46.46 -34.14
CA ARG A 6 -17.11 46.54 -34.60
C ARG A 6 -17.34 46.17 -36.09
N SER A 7 -17.97 45.01 -36.31
CA SER A 7 -19.04 44.70 -37.30
C SER A 7 -19.54 43.26 -37.05
N GLY A 8 -20.82 42.86 -36.97
CA GLY A 8 -22.10 43.57 -37.02
C GLY A 8 -23.07 43.01 -38.08
N THR A 9 -23.84 41.95 -37.76
CA THR A 9 -25.16 41.57 -38.36
C THR A 9 -25.76 40.40 -37.52
N LEU A 10 -26.81 40.53 -36.67
CA LEU A 10 -28.27 40.74 -36.87
C LEU A 10 -29.00 39.51 -37.47
N TYR A 11 -30.15 38.96 -37.03
CA TYR A 11 -31.22 39.37 -36.09
C TYR A 11 -32.22 38.19 -35.81
N HIS A 12 -32.83 38.15 -34.59
CA HIS A 12 -34.24 37.80 -34.22
C HIS A 12 -34.82 36.36 -34.41
N ALA A 13 -35.81 35.83 -33.64
CA ALA A 13 -36.62 36.25 -32.48
C ALA A 13 -37.48 35.05 -31.94
N GLY A 14 -38.04 35.21 -30.71
CA GLY A 14 -39.30 34.58 -30.21
C GLY A 14 -39.14 33.25 -29.44
N ALA A 15 -39.14 33.16 -28.10
CA ALA A 15 -40.20 33.41 -27.10
C ALA A 15 -41.43 32.47 -27.20
N TRP A 16 -41.72 31.68 -26.15
CA TRP A 16 -42.97 31.70 -25.33
C TRP A 16 -43.16 30.41 -24.48
N PHE A 17 -43.34 30.64 -23.18
CA PHE A 17 -44.28 30.00 -22.22
C PHE A 17 -43.95 28.80 -21.31
N MET A 18 -44.45 28.99 -20.08
CA MET A 18 -44.37 28.20 -18.85
C MET A 18 -45.45 27.12 -18.72
N ALA A 19 -45.08 26.07 -17.97
CA ALA A 19 -45.84 25.31 -16.94
C ALA A 19 -47.12 24.52 -17.31
N ILE A 20 -47.16 23.23 -16.90
CA ILE A 20 -48.00 22.68 -15.80
C ILE A 20 -47.83 21.12 -15.69
N LEU A 21 -47.67 20.66 -14.44
CA LEU A 21 -47.98 19.37 -13.76
C LEU A 21 -48.23 18.07 -14.54
N GLY A 22 -47.70 16.95 -14.01
CA GLY A 22 -48.29 15.61 -14.22
C GLY A 22 -47.35 14.41 -13.98
N SER A 23 -47.51 13.74 -12.85
CA SER A 23 -46.94 12.45 -12.46
C SER A 23 -47.34 11.28 -13.39
N ALA A 24 -46.40 10.37 -13.71
CA ALA A 24 -46.69 8.94 -13.99
C ALA A 24 -45.41 8.09 -14.03
N ALA A 25 -45.54 6.88 -13.49
CA ALA A 25 -44.54 5.84 -13.30
C ALA A 25 -43.93 5.30 -14.60
N TRP A 26 -42.65 4.91 -14.55
CA TRP A 26 -42.01 4.09 -15.56
C TRP A 26 -41.64 2.73 -14.95
N THR A 27 -42.45 1.73 -15.28
CA THR A 27 -42.16 0.31 -15.09
C THR A 27 -41.13 -0.13 -16.13
N SER A 28 -39.96 -0.61 -15.67
CA SER A 28 -38.94 -1.20 -16.54
C SER A 28 -39.26 -2.65 -16.86
N LEU A 29 -39.34 -2.94 -18.17
CA LEU A 29 -39.53 -4.25 -18.78
C LEU A 29 -38.35 -5.19 -18.42
N SER A 30 -38.65 -6.34 -17.81
CA SER A 30 -37.70 -7.41 -17.52
C SER A 30 -37.58 -8.35 -18.72
N MET A 31 -36.35 -8.56 -19.22
CA MET A 31 -36.04 -9.65 -20.16
C MET A 31 -35.51 -10.86 -19.39
N ALA A 32 -36.17 -12.00 -19.58
CA ALA A 32 -35.89 -13.27 -18.93
C ALA A 32 -34.52 -13.86 -19.35
N GLN A 33 -33.76 -14.37 -18.38
CA GLN A 33 -32.62 -15.25 -18.60
C GLN A 33 -33.03 -16.74 -18.47
N PRO A 34 -32.33 -17.68 -19.14
CA PRO A 34 -32.71 -19.08 -19.18
C PRO A 34 -32.32 -19.82 -17.89
N THR A 35 -33.25 -20.67 -17.42
CA THR A 35 -33.14 -21.47 -16.20
C THR A 35 -32.37 -22.77 -16.44
N GLY A 36 -31.20 -22.91 -15.80
CA GLY A 36 -30.56 -24.19 -15.52
C GLY A 36 -30.54 -24.44 -14.01
N PRO A 37 -30.59 -25.70 -13.52
CA PRO A 37 -30.77 -25.97 -12.09
C PRO A 37 -29.45 -25.73 -11.35
N ALA A 38 -29.33 -24.55 -10.73
CA ALA A 38 -28.32 -24.30 -9.71
C ALA A 38 -28.77 -25.00 -8.42
N THR A 39 -27.98 -25.95 -7.93
CA THR A 39 -28.06 -26.45 -6.57
C THR A 39 -27.68 -25.32 -5.61
N THR A 40 -28.67 -24.52 -5.23
CA THR A 40 -28.50 -23.47 -4.22
C THR A 40 -28.34 -24.14 -2.87
N LYS A 41 -27.12 -24.09 -2.33
CA LYS A 41 -26.89 -24.22 -0.89
C LYS A 41 -27.84 -23.22 -0.20
N PRO A 42 -28.68 -23.63 0.77
CA PRO A 42 -29.63 -22.73 1.39
C PRO A 42 -28.87 -21.53 1.96
N ALA A 43 -29.31 -20.33 1.59
CA ALA A 43 -28.82 -19.10 2.19
C ALA A 43 -28.96 -19.25 3.71
N ALA A 44 -27.86 -19.01 4.44
CA ALA A 44 -27.92 -18.93 5.88
C ALA A 44 -29.02 -17.92 6.25
N PRO A 45 -29.88 -18.22 7.25
CA PRO A 45 -30.94 -17.30 7.64
C PRO A 45 -30.32 -15.93 7.92
N ALA A 46 -30.89 -14.89 7.32
CA ALA A 46 -30.48 -13.53 7.60
C ALA A 46 -30.53 -13.32 9.11
N ALA A 47 -29.41 -12.90 9.71
CA ALA A 47 -29.37 -12.61 11.12
C ALA A 47 -30.50 -11.61 11.46
N PRO A 48 -31.23 -11.82 12.57
CA PRO A 48 -32.31 -10.91 12.95
C PRO A 48 -31.76 -9.48 12.99
N GLN A 49 -32.45 -8.56 12.30
CA GLN A 49 -32.07 -7.16 12.35
C GLN A 49 -32.32 -6.64 13.79
N PRO A 50 -31.38 -5.86 14.33
CA PRO A 50 -31.49 -5.36 15.69
C PRO A 50 -32.74 -4.46 15.83
N ALA A 51 -33.44 -4.57 16.95
CA ALA A 51 -34.69 -3.86 17.20
C ALA A 51 -34.50 -2.34 17.38
N SER A 52 -33.28 -1.91 17.72
CA SER A 52 -32.86 -0.50 17.85
C SER A 52 -31.36 -0.35 17.60
N GLU A 53 -30.88 0.89 17.46
CA GLU A 53 -29.44 1.18 17.37
C GLU A 53 -28.70 0.76 18.66
N ALA A 54 -29.31 0.95 19.83
CA ALA A 54 -28.76 0.51 21.10
C ALA A 54 -28.60 -1.02 21.16
N ASP A 55 -29.60 -1.77 20.70
CA ASP A 55 -29.54 -3.24 20.63
C ASP A 55 -28.48 -3.72 19.64
N TRP A 56 -28.30 -2.99 18.54
CA TRP A 56 -27.25 -3.27 17.58
C TRP A 56 -25.85 -3.06 18.19
N VAL A 57 -25.63 -1.91 18.84
CA VAL A 57 -24.36 -1.63 19.51
C VAL A 57 -24.10 -2.64 20.63
N ALA A 58 -25.12 -3.00 21.41
CA ALA A 58 -25.01 -4.04 22.44
C ALA A 58 -24.62 -5.40 21.86
N SER A 59 -25.18 -5.78 20.71
CA SER A 59 -24.78 -6.99 19.96
C SER A 59 -23.31 -6.95 19.54
N LEU A 60 -22.84 -5.82 18.99
CA LEU A 60 -21.42 -5.64 18.65
C LEU A 60 -20.52 -5.75 19.89
N VAL A 61 -20.89 -5.11 20.99
CA VAL A 61 -20.16 -5.18 22.27
C VAL A 61 -20.11 -6.63 22.78
N GLY A 62 -21.19 -7.39 22.64
CA GLY A 62 -21.23 -8.82 22.99
C GLY A 62 -20.21 -9.65 22.20
N ASN A 63 -19.98 -9.32 20.93
CA ASN A 63 -19.00 -10.02 20.09
C ASN A 63 -17.54 -9.75 20.49
N LEU A 64 -17.25 -8.70 21.27
CA LEU A 64 -15.90 -8.44 21.79
C LEU A 64 -15.48 -9.45 22.87
N GLY A 65 -16.45 -10.07 23.56
CA GLY A 65 -16.21 -11.11 24.57
C GLY A 65 -15.96 -12.50 23.99
N ASN A 66 -16.43 -12.76 22.75
CA ASN A 66 -16.35 -14.07 22.13
C ASN A 66 -15.05 -14.28 21.34
N ARG A 67 -13.93 -14.38 22.07
CA ARG A 67 -12.57 -14.37 21.50
C ARG A 67 -12.22 -15.61 20.66
N SER A 68 -12.99 -16.70 20.74
CA SER A 68 -12.83 -17.88 19.87
C SER A 68 -13.28 -17.61 18.42
N LYS A 69 -14.07 -16.56 18.20
CA LYS A 69 -14.60 -16.16 16.90
C LYS A 69 -13.92 -14.89 16.39
N SER A 70 -12.65 -15.03 16.02
CA SER A 70 -11.78 -13.93 15.55
C SER A 70 -12.44 -12.99 14.53
N ARG A 71 -13.17 -13.54 13.52
CA ARG A 71 -13.87 -12.72 12.52
C ARG A 71 -14.95 -11.81 13.12
N GLU A 72 -15.76 -12.33 14.04
CA GLU A 72 -16.84 -11.57 14.69
C GLU A 72 -16.24 -10.49 15.60
N PHE A 73 -15.18 -10.83 16.34
CA PHE A 73 -14.43 -9.87 17.18
C PHE A 73 -13.89 -8.69 16.36
N PHE A 74 -13.12 -8.95 15.30
CA PHE A 74 -12.49 -7.88 14.52
C PHE A 74 -13.51 -7.05 13.74
N GLY A 75 -14.60 -7.68 13.28
CA GLY A 75 -15.74 -6.97 12.69
C GLY A 75 -16.39 -6.02 13.69
N ALA A 76 -16.71 -6.49 14.89
CA ALA A 76 -17.29 -5.68 15.94
C ALA A 76 -16.36 -4.54 16.40
N TYR A 77 -15.08 -4.84 16.64
CA TYR A 77 -14.07 -3.83 16.96
C TYR A 77 -14.01 -2.73 15.91
N SER A 78 -13.90 -3.10 14.63
CA SER A 78 -13.78 -2.13 13.54
C SER A 78 -15.01 -1.23 13.45
N THR A 79 -16.21 -1.80 13.58
CA THR A 79 -17.47 -1.05 13.50
C THR A 79 -17.62 -0.10 14.69
N LEU A 80 -17.34 -0.57 15.91
CA LEU A 80 -17.44 0.25 17.13
C LEU A 80 -16.40 1.38 17.13
N MET A 81 -15.16 1.11 16.72
CA MET A 81 -14.14 2.16 16.58
C MET A 81 -14.54 3.20 15.53
N ALA A 82 -15.05 2.78 14.37
CA ALA A 82 -15.50 3.71 13.33
C ALA A 82 -16.67 4.58 13.80
N LYS A 83 -17.63 4.00 14.53
CA LYS A 83 -18.73 4.74 15.13
C LYS A 83 -18.21 5.77 16.14
N LEU A 84 -17.33 5.35 17.05
CA LEU A 84 -16.75 6.25 18.05
C LEU A 84 -15.85 7.33 17.43
N ASP A 85 -15.27 7.13 16.24
CA ASP A 85 -14.47 8.12 15.51
C ASP A 85 -15.31 9.08 14.64
N SER A 86 -16.63 8.85 14.52
CA SER A 86 -17.53 9.70 13.73
C SER A 86 -17.70 11.09 14.37
N VAL A 87 -17.64 12.14 13.54
CA VAL A 87 -17.81 13.53 13.98
C VAL A 87 -19.29 13.94 14.06
N ASP A 88 -20.15 13.27 13.29
CA ASP A 88 -21.56 13.63 13.11
C ASP A 88 -22.53 12.75 13.91
N ASP A 89 -22.01 11.86 14.75
CA ASP A 89 -22.83 10.90 15.48
C ASP A 89 -23.33 11.50 16.81
N SER A 90 -24.64 11.69 16.93
CA SER A 90 -25.25 12.24 18.15
C SER A 90 -25.23 11.26 19.32
N ASN A 91 -25.00 9.97 19.08
CA ASN A 91 -25.17 8.88 20.04
C ASN A 91 -23.83 8.31 20.56
N LEU A 92 -22.74 9.08 20.42
CA LEU A 92 -21.39 8.67 20.87
C LEU A 92 -21.34 8.37 22.38
N GLY A 93 -22.07 9.15 23.19
CA GLY A 93 -22.09 8.98 24.65
C GLY A 93 -22.71 7.63 25.06
N GLU A 94 -23.84 7.27 24.46
CA GLU A 94 -24.52 5.99 24.71
C GLU A 94 -23.67 4.81 24.22
N THR A 95 -23.08 4.93 23.03
CA THR A 95 -22.14 3.93 22.49
C THR A 95 -20.96 3.72 23.43
N ALA A 96 -20.37 4.81 23.92
CA ALA A 96 -19.28 4.75 24.88
C ALA A 96 -19.70 4.09 26.20
N GLN A 97 -20.90 4.39 26.72
CA GLN A 97 -21.45 3.74 27.91
C GLN A 97 -21.56 2.23 27.75
N LEU A 98 -22.13 1.77 26.63
CA LEU A 98 -22.29 0.33 26.35
C LEU A 98 -20.94 -0.39 26.25
N VAL A 99 -19.95 0.22 25.60
CA VAL A 99 -18.58 -0.32 25.54
C VAL A 99 -17.95 -0.38 26.94
N LEU A 100 -18.04 0.71 27.71
CA LEU A 100 -17.43 0.82 29.05
C LEU A 100 -18.08 -0.12 30.08
N ALA A 101 -19.34 -0.53 29.87
CA ALA A 101 -19.97 -1.55 30.71
C ALA A 101 -19.20 -2.88 30.73
N ARG A 102 -18.39 -3.16 29.71
CA ARG A 102 -17.56 -4.37 29.59
C ARG A 102 -16.10 -4.17 30.02
N THR A 103 -15.77 -3.08 30.70
CA THR A 103 -14.40 -2.73 31.10
C THR A 103 -13.67 -3.88 31.80
N ARG A 104 -14.30 -4.56 32.77
CA ARG A 104 -13.65 -5.63 33.54
C ARG A 104 -13.15 -6.79 32.67
N GLU A 105 -13.90 -7.12 31.61
CA GLU A 105 -13.60 -8.24 30.72
C GLU A 105 -12.60 -7.87 29.62
N LEU A 106 -12.73 -6.66 29.09
CA LEU A 106 -12.00 -6.22 27.90
C LEU A 106 -10.64 -5.60 28.23
N ALA A 107 -10.51 -4.94 29.38
CA ALA A 107 -9.32 -4.20 29.75
C ALA A 107 -8.16 -5.08 30.24
N GLY A 108 -8.32 -6.39 30.45
CA GLY A 108 -7.22 -7.31 30.78
C GLY A 108 -6.68 -7.24 32.22
N GLY A 109 -6.40 -6.05 32.77
CA GLY A 109 -5.77 -5.89 34.09
C GLY A 109 -6.24 -4.67 34.92
N PRO A 110 -5.90 -4.62 36.22
CA PRO A 110 -6.37 -3.58 37.14
C PRO A 110 -5.82 -2.18 36.80
N GLN A 111 -4.62 -2.08 36.23
CA GLN A 111 -4.03 -0.79 35.85
C GLN A 111 -4.80 -0.16 34.67
N ALA A 112 -5.11 -0.95 33.63
CA ALA A 112 -5.91 -0.47 32.51
C ALA A 112 -7.35 -0.11 32.95
N GLN A 113 -7.95 -0.92 33.81
CA GLN A 113 -9.27 -0.61 34.39
C GLN A 113 -9.26 0.73 35.14
N ALA A 114 -8.20 1.01 35.91
CA ALA A 114 -8.05 2.28 36.62
C ALA A 114 -7.87 3.47 35.64
N ALA A 115 -7.07 3.31 34.59
CA ALA A 115 -6.89 4.34 33.55
C ALA A 115 -8.21 4.68 32.84
N ILE A 116 -8.99 3.67 32.46
CA ILE A 116 -10.31 3.84 31.84
C ILE A 116 -11.28 4.53 32.81
N ALA A 117 -11.30 4.11 34.08
CA ALA A 117 -12.13 4.74 35.10
C ALA A 117 -11.74 6.21 35.35
N GLY A 118 -10.46 6.55 35.27
CA GLY A 118 -9.96 7.92 35.35
C GLY A 118 -10.52 8.79 34.22
N LEU A 119 -10.38 8.35 32.97
CA LEU A 119 -10.93 9.04 31.80
C LEU A 119 -12.45 9.22 31.86
N ALA A 120 -13.17 8.19 32.31
CA ALA A 120 -14.62 8.28 32.48
C ALA A 120 -15.02 9.31 33.55
N LYS A 121 -14.27 9.43 34.65
CA LYS A 121 -14.48 10.44 35.70
C LYS A 121 -14.23 11.86 35.22
N GLU A 122 -13.28 12.05 34.32
CA GLU A 122 -12.99 13.32 33.65
C GLU A 122 -14.04 13.68 32.57
N LYS A 123 -15.15 12.95 32.50
CA LYS A 123 -16.23 13.07 31.51
C LYS A 123 -15.79 12.80 30.07
N ASN A 124 -14.64 12.16 29.86
CA ASN A 124 -14.16 11.80 28.53
C ASN A 124 -14.52 10.33 28.19
N MET A 125 -15.82 10.05 28.16
CA MET A 125 -16.34 8.69 27.98
C MET A 125 -15.97 8.08 26.62
N VAL A 126 -16.00 8.89 25.57
CA VAL A 126 -15.66 8.45 24.21
C VAL A 126 -14.19 8.03 24.14
N LEU A 127 -13.28 8.82 24.71
CA LEU A 127 -11.86 8.46 24.76
C LEU A 127 -11.61 7.21 25.61
N ALA A 128 -12.29 7.09 26.76
CA ALA A 128 -12.23 5.91 27.61
C ALA A 128 -12.66 4.64 26.84
N ALA A 129 -13.76 4.73 26.08
CA ALA A 129 -14.26 3.63 25.26
C ALA A 129 -13.29 3.26 24.12
N ARG A 130 -12.71 4.26 23.43
CA ARG A 130 -11.68 4.03 22.38
C ARG A 130 -10.44 3.34 22.96
N LEU A 131 -9.97 3.76 24.15
CA LEU A 131 -8.83 3.13 24.82
C LEU A 131 -9.16 1.67 25.20
N LEU A 132 -10.36 1.42 25.73
CA LEU A 132 -10.81 0.07 26.06
C LEU A 132 -10.86 -0.83 24.81
N LEU A 133 -11.32 -0.33 23.67
CA LEU A 133 -11.32 -1.09 22.43
C LEU A 133 -9.90 -1.41 21.95
N GLN A 134 -8.96 -0.45 22.01
CA GLN A 134 -7.56 -0.73 21.66
C GLN A 134 -6.94 -1.81 22.56
N LEU A 135 -7.17 -1.73 23.87
CA LEU A 135 -6.76 -2.75 24.84
C LEU A 135 -7.38 -4.12 24.51
N ALA A 136 -8.70 -4.16 24.22
CA ALA A 136 -9.40 -5.38 23.85
C ALA A 136 -8.77 -6.03 22.61
N ARG A 137 -8.43 -5.24 21.59
CA ARG A 137 -7.75 -5.71 20.38
C ARG A 137 -6.35 -6.26 20.68
N ALA A 138 -5.55 -5.54 21.45
CA ALA A 138 -4.22 -5.97 21.84
C ALA A 138 -4.27 -7.28 22.63
N ASN A 139 -5.17 -7.37 23.62
CA ASN A 139 -5.40 -8.56 24.44
C ASN A 139 -5.86 -9.76 23.60
N SER A 140 -6.81 -9.56 22.68
CA SER A 140 -7.27 -10.59 21.74
C SER A 140 -6.13 -11.10 20.86
N THR A 141 -5.25 -10.20 20.39
CA THR A 141 -4.09 -10.55 19.57
C THR A 141 -3.06 -11.37 20.35
N VAL A 142 -2.65 -10.92 21.54
CA VAL A 142 -1.72 -11.66 22.41
C VAL A 142 -2.26 -13.05 22.74
N GLN A 143 -3.55 -13.16 23.05
CA GLN A 143 -4.20 -14.45 23.32
C GLN A 143 -4.19 -15.36 22.09
N GLY A 144 -4.54 -14.83 20.91
CA GLY A 144 -4.58 -15.60 19.66
C GLY A 144 -3.21 -16.17 19.26
N PHE A 145 -2.13 -15.43 19.52
CA PHE A 145 -0.76 -15.90 19.27
C PHE A 145 -0.18 -16.76 20.41
N GLY A 146 -0.82 -16.78 21.59
CA GLY A 146 -0.35 -17.49 22.78
C GLY A 146 0.96 -16.93 23.36
N LYS A 147 1.42 -15.77 22.90
CA LYS A 147 2.67 -15.11 23.30
C LYS A 147 2.56 -13.60 23.13
N GLY A 148 3.52 -12.87 23.69
CA GLY A 148 3.56 -11.41 23.67
C GLY A 148 2.95 -10.79 24.92
N ARG A 149 2.83 -9.46 24.91
CA ARG A 149 2.39 -8.64 26.05
C ARG A 149 1.53 -7.49 25.56
N VAL A 150 0.70 -6.93 26.43
CA VAL A 150 -0.02 -5.68 26.14
C VAL A 150 0.63 -4.55 26.91
N VAL A 151 0.86 -3.43 26.23
CA VAL A 151 1.34 -2.21 26.86
C VAL A 151 0.40 -1.06 26.53
N PHE A 152 0.24 -0.14 27.48
CA PHE A 152 -0.53 1.08 27.28
C PHE A 152 0.12 2.25 28.03
N GLY A 153 -0.28 3.47 27.72
CA GLY A 153 0.24 4.67 28.37
C GLY A 153 -0.28 5.95 27.72
N LYS A 154 0.34 7.07 28.07
CA LYS A 154 0.02 8.40 27.51
C LYS A 154 1.26 9.04 26.90
N LEU A 155 1.20 9.40 25.62
CA LEU A 155 2.21 10.20 24.95
C LEU A 155 1.96 11.68 25.22
N LYS A 156 3.00 12.38 25.68
CA LYS A 156 3.00 13.84 25.81
C LYS A 156 4.00 14.44 24.83
N VAL A 157 3.54 15.33 23.95
CA VAL A 157 4.42 16.19 23.16
C VAL A 157 4.83 17.39 24.03
N ALA A 158 6.13 17.52 24.31
CA ALA A 158 6.60 18.40 25.40
C ALA A 158 6.25 19.88 25.19
N ASP A 159 6.32 20.37 23.96
CA ASP A 159 6.08 21.77 23.59
C ASP A 159 4.66 22.06 23.10
N LYS A 160 3.81 21.03 23.00
CA LYS A 160 2.42 21.09 22.53
C LYS A 160 2.25 21.71 21.13
N ARG A 161 3.29 21.73 20.28
CA ARG A 161 3.19 22.22 18.90
C ARG A 161 2.56 21.22 17.94
N MET A 162 2.39 19.97 18.38
CA MET A 162 1.81 18.89 17.62
C MET A 162 0.86 18.10 18.51
N GLU A 163 -0.32 17.78 18.00
CA GLU A 163 -1.22 16.86 18.67
C GLU A 163 -0.60 15.46 18.76
N PRO A 164 -0.63 14.77 19.92
CA PRO A 164 -0.03 13.44 20.07
C PRO A 164 -0.49 12.42 19.02
N GLU A 165 -1.73 12.55 18.54
CA GLU A 165 -2.33 11.70 17.50
C GLU A 165 -1.57 11.75 16.16
N MET A 166 -0.80 12.82 15.92
CA MET A 166 -0.02 13.03 14.70
C MET A 166 1.37 12.38 14.74
N VAL A 167 1.74 11.77 15.88
CA VAL A 167 3.03 11.12 16.07
C VAL A 167 2.99 9.72 15.46
N LEU A 168 4.03 9.36 14.71
CA LEU A 168 4.19 8.02 14.14
C LEU A 168 4.57 7.03 15.24
N ALA A 169 3.78 5.96 15.36
CA ALA A 169 4.05 4.82 16.21
C ALA A 169 3.46 3.55 15.57
N GLN A 170 3.72 2.37 16.15
CA GLN A 170 3.18 1.11 15.61
C GLN A 170 1.65 0.99 15.75
N MET A 171 1.06 1.78 16.63
CA MET A 171 -0.36 1.80 16.96
C MET A 171 -0.96 3.20 16.72
N VAL A 172 -2.28 3.28 16.77
CA VAL A 172 -2.98 4.57 16.78
C VAL A 172 -2.81 5.21 18.16
N ILE A 173 -2.30 6.44 18.19
CA ILE A 173 -2.34 7.29 19.37
C ILE A 173 -3.70 8.00 19.35
N LEU A 174 -4.48 7.82 20.41
CA LEU A 174 -5.78 8.42 20.63
C LEU A 174 -5.63 9.88 21.09
N PRO A 175 -6.72 10.67 21.07
CA PRO A 175 -6.73 12.00 21.65
C PRO A 175 -6.13 12.07 23.05
N GLU A 176 -5.51 13.22 23.32
CA GLU A 176 -4.70 13.48 24.51
C GLU A 176 -3.46 12.57 24.66
N GLY A 177 -3.17 11.71 23.68
CA GLY A 177 -1.97 10.88 23.66
C GLY A 177 -2.13 9.47 24.20
N TRP A 178 -3.33 9.02 24.56
CA TRP A 178 -3.51 7.65 25.03
C TRP A 178 -3.21 6.62 23.94
N PHE A 179 -2.55 5.53 24.29
CA PHE A 179 -2.29 4.44 23.36
C PHE A 179 -2.33 3.09 24.06
N ALA A 180 -2.68 2.05 23.32
CA ALA A 180 -2.49 0.65 23.73
C ALA A 180 -2.09 -0.22 22.53
N THR A 181 -1.21 -1.19 22.76
CA THR A 181 -0.72 -2.09 21.71
C THR A 181 -0.17 -3.40 22.28
N GLU A 182 -0.13 -4.43 21.44
CA GLU A 182 0.61 -5.65 21.67
C GLU A 182 2.12 -5.51 21.36
N ILE A 183 2.95 -6.17 22.15
CA ILE A 183 4.40 -6.27 21.99
C ILE A 183 4.82 -7.73 21.79
N GLY A 184 5.59 -7.99 20.74
CA GLY A 184 6.10 -9.32 20.40
C GLY A 184 7.45 -9.65 21.04
N ASP A 185 8.31 -8.66 21.25
CA ASP A 185 9.68 -8.81 21.72
C ASP A 185 10.05 -7.73 22.74
N THR A 186 10.33 -8.10 23.98
CA THR A 186 10.68 -7.14 25.04
C THR A 186 12.08 -6.54 24.92
N THR A 187 12.94 -7.09 24.06
CA THR A 187 14.27 -6.54 23.79
C THR A 187 14.21 -5.37 22.80
N ARG A 188 13.13 -5.27 22.04
CA ARG A 188 12.89 -4.21 21.07
C ARG A 188 12.10 -3.07 21.72
N PRO A 189 12.46 -1.80 21.46
CA PRO A 189 11.73 -0.67 22.03
C PRO A 189 10.36 -0.49 21.38
N LEU A 190 9.50 0.28 22.03
CA LEU A 190 8.34 0.89 21.42
C LEU A 190 8.69 2.30 20.96
N GLY A 191 8.75 2.49 19.64
CA GLY A 191 9.21 3.73 19.04
C GLY A 191 8.08 4.73 18.76
N PHE A 192 8.41 6.02 18.93
CA PHE A 192 7.61 7.18 18.56
C PHE A 192 8.47 8.12 17.70
N ARG A 193 7.91 8.63 16.61
CA ARG A 193 8.63 9.47 15.63
C ARG A 193 7.77 10.66 15.18
N ALA A 194 8.36 11.83 15.05
CA ALA A 194 7.70 12.99 14.45
C ALA A 194 8.73 13.95 13.88
N ALA A 195 8.37 14.66 12.81
CA ALA A 195 9.23 15.68 12.24
C ALA A 195 9.42 16.85 13.22
N GLY A 196 10.67 17.22 13.48
CA GLY A 196 11.04 18.27 14.43
C GLY A 196 11.24 17.79 15.87
N TYR A 197 11.20 16.48 16.12
CA TYR A 197 11.30 15.89 17.47
C TYR A 197 12.40 14.84 17.55
N VAL A 198 13.01 14.69 18.74
CA VAL A 198 13.99 13.64 19.01
C VAL A 198 13.28 12.28 18.91
N PRO A 199 13.81 11.30 18.14
CA PRO A 199 13.29 9.94 18.13
C PRO A 199 13.21 9.37 19.55
N LEU A 200 12.02 8.91 19.95
CA LEU A 200 11.78 8.35 21.28
C LEU A 200 11.61 6.83 21.17
N ASP A 201 12.48 6.09 21.85
CA ASP A 201 12.44 4.63 21.94
C ASP A 201 12.23 4.21 23.40
N VAL A 202 11.00 3.81 23.72
CA VAL A 202 10.61 3.40 25.07
C VAL A 202 10.98 1.94 25.28
N LYS A 203 11.89 1.68 26.22
CA LYS A 203 12.27 0.31 26.61
C LYS A 203 11.09 -0.38 27.27
N ILE A 204 10.85 -1.64 26.90
CA ILE A 204 9.77 -2.43 27.46
C ILE A 204 10.27 -3.20 28.68
N PRO A 205 9.70 -3.00 29.87
CA PRO A 205 10.10 -3.75 31.05
C PRO A 205 9.87 -5.26 30.89
N GLU A 206 10.73 -6.08 31.50
CA GLU A 206 10.69 -7.55 31.38
C GLU A 206 9.56 -8.22 32.21
N LYS A 207 8.52 -7.49 32.64
CA LYS A 207 7.40 -8.03 33.44
C LYS A 207 6.28 -8.64 32.57
N LYS A 208 5.81 -9.85 32.90
CA LYS A 208 4.76 -10.56 32.16
C LYS A 208 3.40 -9.86 32.32
N GLY A 209 2.53 -10.01 31.32
CA GLY A 209 1.17 -9.51 31.34
C GLY A 209 1.02 -8.12 30.73
N GLU A 210 -0.12 -7.49 31.04
CA GLU A 210 -0.43 -6.11 30.67
C GLU A 210 0.39 -5.11 31.50
N MET A 211 0.79 -4.00 30.88
CA MET A 211 1.67 -3.03 31.52
C MET A 211 1.34 -1.58 31.18
N ASP A 212 1.24 -0.77 32.23
CA ASP A 212 1.23 0.70 32.11
C ASP A 212 2.66 1.24 31.97
N LEU A 213 2.95 1.90 30.86
CA LEU A 213 4.21 2.61 30.60
C LEU A 213 4.22 4.02 31.20
N GLY A 214 3.09 4.47 31.77
CA GLY A 214 2.91 5.81 32.30
C GLY A 214 2.88 6.86 31.20
N THR A 215 3.34 8.07 31.54
CA THR A 215 3.49 9.15 30.57
C THR A 215 4.88 9.12 29.94
N VAL A 216 4.92 8.94 28.62
CA VAL A 216 6.15 9.02 27.82
C VAL A 216 6.19 10.35 27.09
N VAL A 217 7.36 10.99 27.02
CA VAL A 217 7.47 12.39 26.58
C VAL A 217 8.31 12.49 25.31
N LEU A 218 7.71 13.01 24.25
CA LEU A 218 8.39 13.33 23.00
C LEU A 218 8.95 14.75 23.08
N GLN A 219 10.29 14.85 22.98
CA GLN A 219 11.01 16.12 23.11
C GLN A 219 11.22 16.77 21.74
N PRO A 220 11.02 18.09 21.59
CA PRO A 220 11.43 18.78 20.38
C PRO A 220 12.94 18.70 20.20
N LEU A 221 13.40 18.84 18.96
CA LEU A 221 14.82 18.99 18.70
C LEU A 221 15.37 20.25 19.37
N GLY A 222 16.46 20.08 20.10
CA GLY A 222 17.25 21.16 20.65
C GLY A 222 18.04 21.91 19.57
N LYS A 223 18.61 23.07 19.94
CA LYS A 223 19.48 23.85 19.05
C LYS A 223 20.65 22.99 18.57
N GLY A 224 20.89 23.00 17.25
CA GLY A 224 21.97 22.24 16.62
C GLY A 224 21.74 20.73 16.52
N GLN A 225 20.58 20.21 16.94
CA GLN A 225 20.25 18.78 16.75
C GLN A 225 19.59 18.52 15.39
N ALA A 226 18.90 19.53 14.84
CA ALA A 226 18.36 19.48 13.50
C ALA A 226 19.48 19.24 12.48
N ALA A 227 19.22 18.35 11.55
CA ALA A 227 20.16 17.99 10.50
C ALA A 227 19.78 18.65 9.16
N THR A 228 20.71 18.61 8.23
CA THR A 228 20.49 19.04 6.85
C THR A 228 20.78 17.86 5.93
N LEU A 229 19.88 17.63 4.97
CA LEU A 229 20.09 16.66 3.90
C LEU A 229 20.29 17.42 2.61
N ARG A 230 21.26 17.03 1.78
CA ARG A 230 21.41 17.59 0.44
C ARG A 230 21.74 16.52 -0.59
N GLY A 231 21.57 16.87 -1.85
CA GLY A 231 21.99 16.03 -2.95
C GLY A 231 21.68 16.66 -4.29
N LYS A 232 21.90 15.88 -5.35
CA LYS A 232 21.61 16.30 -6.72
C LYS A 232 20.93 15.18 -7.48
N VAL A 233 19.75 15.45 -8.02
CA VAL A 233 19.05 14.56 -8.94
C VAL A 233 19.57 14.79 -10.35
N VAL A 234 19.96 13.71 -11.02
CA VAL A 234 20.38 13.74 -12.43
C VAL A 234 19.56 12.72 -13.19
N PHE A 235 19.06 13.13 -14.36
CA PHE A 235 18.33 12.24 -15.25
C PHE A 235 19.29 11.71 -16.31
N GLU A 236 19.24 10.41 -16.54
CA GLU A 236 19.78 9.84 -17.77
C GLU A 236 18.81 10.13 -18.91
N GLY A 237 19.26 10.77 -19.98
CA GLY A 237 18.42 11.16 -21.11
C GLY A 237 17.56 12.40 -20.88
N PRO A 238 16.44 12.55 -21.62
CA PRO A 238 15.64 13.78 -21.59
C PRO A 238 15.22 14.11 -20.15
N SER A 239 15.32 15.38 -19.76
CA SER A 239 15.10 15.81 -18.38
C SER A 239 13.70 15.46 -17.89
N GLY A 240 13.59 14.88 -16.69
CA GLY A 240 12.31 14.58 -16.05
C GLY A 240 11.92 15.54 -14.92
N LEU A 241 12.64 16.65 -14.73
CA LEU A 241 12.42 17.56 -13.59
C LEU A 241 11.00 18.12 -13.52
N GLU A 242 10.37 18.41 -14.65
CA GLU A 242 9.00 18.97 -14.70
C GLU A 242 7.93 18.00 -14.17
N VAL A 243 8.22 16.70 -14.21
CA VAL A 243 7.32 15.63 -13.76
C VAL A 243 7.88 14.91 -12.53
N LEU A 244 8.97 15.41 -11.94
CA LEU A 244 9.58 14.83 -10.75
C LEU A 244 8.72 15.13 -9.53
N LYS A 245 8.27 14.08 -8.85
CA LYS A 245 7.73 14.16 -7.51
C LYS A 245 8.75 13.61 -6.53
N ALA A 246 9.43 14.50 -5.84
CA ALA A 246 10.42 14.17 -4.84
C ALA A 246 9.83 14.39 -3.43
N THR A 247 9.84 13.36 -2.58
CA THR A 247 9.35 13.45 -1.21
C THR A 247 10.29 12.79 -0.22
N ILE A 248 10.27 13.29 1.02
CA ILE A 248 10.93 12.68 2.16
C ILE A 248 9.97 12.58 3.35
N SER A 249 10.03 11.47 4.08
CA SER A 249 9.22 11.29 5.29
C SER A 249 10.02 10.59 6.37
N VAL A 250 9.81 10.96 7.63
CA VAL A 250 10.37 10.25 8.77
C VAL A 250 9.96 8.78 8.70
N GLN A 251 10.92 7.87 8.79
CA GLN A 251 10.67 6.44 8.74
C GLN A 251 9.91 5.99 9.99
N VAL A 252 8.92 5.11 9.81
CA VAL A 252 8.25 4.47 10.95
C VAL A 252 9.24 3.65 11.77
N PRO A 253 9.19 3.71 13.11
CA PRO A 253 10.10 2.93 13.95
C PRO A 253 9.83 1.45 13.77
N PRO A 254 10.83 0.54 13.80
CA PRO A 254 10.63 -0.89 13.52
C PRO A 254 9.47 -1.52 14.33
N ALA A 255 8.53 -2.20 13.66
CA ALA A 255 7.34 -2.76 14.31
C ALA A 255 7.71 -3.84 15.32
N ASN A 256 7.29 -3.67 16.56
CA ASN A 256 7.41 -4.64 17.63
C ASN A 256 6.06 -5.33 17.92
N SER A 257 5.21 -5.49 16.91
CA SER A 257 3.95 -6.21 17.02
C SER A 257 4.16 -7.71 16.77
N LEU A 258 3.21 -8.53 17.26
CA LEU A 258 3.25 -9.99 17.08
C LEU A 258 3.07 -10.42 15.62
N SER A 259 2.34 -9.64 14.83
CA SER A 259 2.10 -9.87 13.41
C SER A 259 3.22 -9.33 12.51
N GLY A 260 4.21 -8.63 13.09
CA GLY A 260 5.22 -7.89 12.34
C GLY A 260 4.64 -6.69 11.55
N GLY A 261 3.33 -6.44 11.67
CA GLY A 261 2.61 -5.40 10.98
C GLY A 261 2.46 -4.12 11.80
N TYR A 262 2.16 -3.04 11.10
CA TYR A 262 1.80 -1.76 11.67
C TYR A 262 0.26 -1.65 11.66
N SER A 263 -0.35 -1.07 12.69
CA SER A 263 -1.75 -0.61 12.63
C SER A 263 -1.90 0.90 12.90
N PRO A 264 -1.09 1.78 12.29
CA PRO A 264 -1.24 3.21 12.39
C PRO A 264 -2.45 3.65 11.56
N ARG A 265 -2.99 4.84 11.87
CA ARG A 265 -3.82 5.56 10.90
C ARG A 265 -2.97 5.83 9.64
N LYS A 266 -3.66 6.03 8.51
CA LYS A 266 -3.10 6.45 7.20
C LYS A 266 -1.81 7.27 7.37
N MET A 267 -0.75 6.96 6.62
CA MET A 267 0.54 7.67 6.57
C MET A 267 0.45 9.16 6.94
N TRP A 268 0.71 9.48 8.21
CA TRP A 268 0.76 10.82 8.79
C TRP A 268 1.98 10.88 9.71
N PRO A 269 2.84 11.92 9.65
CA PRO A 269 2.69 13.13 8.84
C PRO A 269 2.83 12.85 7.35
N ALA A 270 2.20 13.70 6.53
CA ALA A 270 2.36 13.64 5.09
C ALA A 270 3.85 13.78 4.73
N PRO A 271 4.32 13.07 3.69
CA PRO A 271 5.67 13.27 3.19
C PRO A 271 5.91 14.75 2.85
N VAL A 272 7.09 15.26 3.19
CA VAL A 272 7.54 16.60 2.82
C VAL A 272 7.97 16.56 1.35
N ASN A 273 7.43 17.47 0.54
CA ASN A 273 7.89 17.63 -0.84
C ASN A 273 9.28 18.28 -0.84
N LEU A 274 10.19 17.73 -1.65
CA LEU A 274 11.51 18.30 -1.84
C LEU A 274 11.47 19.35 -2.94
N GLU A 275 11.98 20.54 -2.64
CA GLU A 275 12.25 21.54 -3.66
C GLU A 275 13.55 21.18 -4.38
N VAL A 276 13.42 20.80 -5.66
CA VAL A 276 14.55 20.45 -6.52
C VAL A 276 14.77 21.60 -7.50
N GLY A 277 15.96 22.20 -7.45
CA GLY A 277 16.36 23.28 -8.33
C GLY A 277 16.42 22.84 -9.80
N LYS A 278 16.45 23.81 -10.72
CA LYS A 278 16.55 23.55 -12.17
C LYS A 278 17.82 22.78 -12.56
N ASP A 279 18.86 22.88 -11.75
CA ASP A 279 20.11 22.14 -11.90
C ASP A 279 20.07 20.74 -11.27
N GLY A 280 18.94 20.37 -10.65
CA GLY A 280 18.73 19.12 -9.94
C GLY A 280 19.17 19.12 -8.48
N ALA A 281 19.77 20.20 -7.98
CA ALA A 281 20.22 20.27 -6.59
C ALA A 281 19.03 20.42 -5.63
N PHE A 282 19.10 19.79 -4.47
CA PHE A 282 18.12 19.97 -3.39
C PHE A 282 18.82 20.05 -2.03
N VAL A 283 18.21 20.80 -1.12
CA VAL A 283 18.61 20.91 0.29
C VAL A 283 17.36 20.85 1.15
N VAL A 284 17.40 20.06 2.20
CA VAL A 284 16.34 19.89 3.19
C VAL A 284 16.91 20.25 4.56
N GLU A 285 16.60 21.45 5.00
CA GLU A 285 16.98 21.91 6.33
C GLU A 285 15.98 21.41 7.39
N ASN A 286 16.36 21.52 8.66
CA ASN A 286 15.50 21.13 9.79
C ASN A 286 15.06 19.66 9.76
N THR A 287 15.86 18.80 9.15
CA THR A 287 15.62 17.37 9.05
C THR A 287 15.76 16.73 10.42
N THR A 288 14.82 15.87 10.78
CA THR A 288 14.87 15.12 12.05
C THR A 288 15.98 14.09 12.01
N PRO A 289 16.82 13.94 13.04
CA PRO A 289 17.81 12.87 13.07
C PRO A 289 17.13 11.48 13.06
N GLY A 290 17.75 10.52 12.38
CA GLY A 290 17.24 9.16 12.24
C GLY A 290 17.02 8.76 10.78
N GLU A 291 16.20 7.74 10.60
CA GLU A 291 15.88 7.18 9.29
C GLU A 291 14.74 7.95 8.61
N HIS A 292 14.86 8.15 7.31
CA HIS A 292 13.83 8.73 6.45
C HIS A 292 13.66 7.89 5.19
N PHE A 293 12.42 7.82 4.72
CA PHE A 293 12.11 7.29 3.40
C PHE A 293 12.18 8.42 2.38
N LEU A 294 13.16 8.37 1.48
CA LEU A 294 13.27 9.24 0.32
C LEU A 294 12.61 8.55 -0.88
N SER A 295 11.70 9.26 -1.55
CA SER A 295 11.05 8.79 -2.78
C SER A 295 11.20 9.83 -3.89
N LEU A 296 11.71 9.41 -5.03
CA LEU A 296 11.80 10.20 -6.27
C LEU A 296 10.97 9.46 -7.31
N GLN A 297 9.75 9.95 -7.53
CA GLN A 297 8.82 9.39 -8.51
C GLN A 297 8.86 10.21 -9.80
N THR A 298 8.82 9.53 -10.93
CA THR A 298 8.99 10.17 -12.24
C THR A 298 8.01 9.62 -13.27
N GLY A 299 8.05 10.19 -14.48
CA GLY A 299 7.33 9.66 -15.63
C GLY A 299 8.12 8.57 -16.36
N LYS A 300 9.09 8.98 -17.20
CA LYS A 300 9.83 8.11 -18.11
C LYS A 300 11.17 7.64 -17.55
N HIS A 301 11.32 7.62 -16.23
CA HIS A 301 12.51 7.14 -15.54
C HIS A 301 12.11 6.13 -14.46
N GLU A 302 13.09 5.34 -14.03
CA GLU A 302 12.90 4.44 -12.89
C GLU A 302 12.72 5.28 -11.63
N ASP A 303 11.61 5.04 -10.91
CA ASP A 303 11.41 5.60 -9.58
C ASP A 303 12.54 5.14 -8.65
N LEU A 304 13.07 6.06 -7.84
CA LEU A 304 14.06 5.75 -6.82
C LEU A 304 13.40 5.85 -5.45
N SER A 305 13.60 4.85 -4.62
CA SER A 305 13.17 4.89 -3.22
C SER A 305 14.20 4.22 -2.33
N GLN A 306 14.59 4.89 -1.24
CA GLN A 306 15.60 4.40 -0.31
C GLN A 306 15.40 4.94 1.10
N ILE A 307 15.90 4.19 2.10
CA ILE A 307 16.03 4.68 3.47
C ILE A 307 17.35 5.45 3.56
N VAL A 308 17.27 6.70 4.01
CA VAL A 308 18.44 7.54 4.30
C VAL A 308 18.54 7.75 5.80
N SER A 309 19.76 7.62 6.35
CA SER A 309 20.02 7.83 7.77
C SER A 309 20.73 9.15 7.98
N VAL A 310 20.25 9.94 8.93
CA VAL A 310 20.76 11.28 9.19
C VAL A 310 21.16 11.43 10.66
N LYS A 311 22.39 11.87 10.93
CA LYS A 311 22.88 12.09 12.30
C LYS A 311 22.46 13.46 12.84
N ALA A 312 22.33 13.57 14.15
CA ALA A 312 21.99 14.83 14.81
C ALA A 312 23.03 15.92 14.51
N GLY A 313 22.56 17.10 14.08
CA GLY A 313 23.39 18.24 13.73
C GLY A 313 24.27 18.07 12.49
N ALA A 314 24.16 16.94 11.78
CA ALA A 314 24.98 16.67 10.61
C ALA A 314 24.39 17.32 9.35
N THR A 315 25.27 17.61 8.39
CA THR A 315 24.88 17.79 6.98
C THR A 315 25.21 16.50 6.25
N GLU A 316 24.20 15.73 5.88
CA GLU A 316 24.35 14.51 5.10
C GLU A 316 24.21 14.84 3.61
N ASP A 317 25.22 14.45 2.84
CA ASP A 317 25.26 14.61 1.39
C ASP A 317 24.98 13.27 0.73
N LEU A 318 23.84 13.16 0.06
CA LEU A 318 23.45 11.98 -0.70
C LEU A 318 24.19 11.85 -2.03
N GLY A 319 25.00 12.85 -2.40
CA GLY A 319 25.69 12.92 -3.68
C GLY A 319 24.71 13.01 -4.84
N THR A 320 25.08 12.34 -5.94
CA THR A 320 24.28 12.33 -7.17
C THR A 320 23.35 11.13 -7.18
N LEU A 321 22.04 11.40 -7.22
CA LEU A 321 20.98 10.43 -7.39
C LEU A 321 20.59 10.38 -8.87
N THR A 322 21.08 9.36 -9.58
CA THR A 322 20.79 9.18 -11.00
C THR A 322 19.50 8.41 -11.23
N LEU A 323 18.53 9.05 -11.86
CA LEU A 323 17.27 8.44 -12.32
C LEU A 323 17.48 7.96 -13.76
N ARG A 324 17.43 6.64 -13.95
CA ARG A 324 17.68 6.00 -15.23
C ARG A 324 16.45 6.08 -16.10
N THR A 325 16.61 6.43 -17.38
CA THR A 325 15.47 6.45 -18.30
C THR A 325 14.94 5.04 -18.53
N THR A 326 13.62 4.91 -18.63
CA THR A 326 12.96 3.67 -19.07
C THR A 326 12.84 3.63 -20.59
N ASP A 327 13.23 4.69 -21.31
CA ASP A 327 13.22 4.74 -22.76
C ASP A 327 14.44 4.01 -23.33
N LEU A 328 14.21 2.79 -23.81
CA LEU A 328 15.26 1.98 -24.46
C LEU A 328 15.79 2.64 -25.74
N GLY A 329 14.99 3.44 -26.44
CA GLY A 329 15.40 4.15 -27.65
C GLY A 329 16.49 5.18 -27.39
N TYR A 330 16.47 5.82 -26.22
CA TYR A 330 17.55 6.71 -25.78
C TYR A 330 18.89 5.97 -25.70
N HIS A 331 18.93 4.78 -25.10
CA HIS A 331 20.15 3.99 -24.94
C HIS A 331 20.64 3.36 -26.26
N LEU A 332 19.70 3.09 -27.18
CA LEU A 332 19.97 2.59 -28.52
C LEU A 332 20.32 3.69 -29.51
N LYS A 333 20.03 4.96 -29.17
CA LYS A 333 20.05 6.10 -30.11
C LYS A 333 19.17 5.84 -31.33
N LYS A 334 17.96 5.32 -31.11
CA LYS A 334 16.97 4.99 -32.15
C LYS A 334 15.61 5.58 -31.79
N GLU A 335 14.85 5.94 -32.81
CA GLU A 335 13.46 6.37 -32.65
C GLU A 335 12.61 5.24 -32.06
N THR A 336 11.63 5.62 -31.22
CA THR A 336 10.69 4.65 -30.66
C THR A 336 9.91 3.96 -31.78
N PRO A 337 9.90 2.62 -31.84
CA PRO A 337 9.10 1.87 -32.79
C PRO A 337 7.61 2.22 -32.65
N LYS A 338 6.84 2.02 -33.72
CA LYS A 338 5.38 2.16 -33.61
C LYS A 338 4.82 1.09 -32.67
N ALA A 339 4.06 1.54 -31.67
CA ALA A 339 3.32 0.65 -30.77
C ALA A 339 2.35 -0.23 -31.57
N GLY A 340 2.40 -1.54 -31.36
CA GLY A 340 1.46 -2.50 -31.92
C GLY A 340 0.44 -2.98 -30.88
N LYS A 341 -0.58 -3.71 -31.34
CA LYS A 341 -1.39 -4.56 -30.46
C LYS A 341 -0.63 -5.86 -30.22
N ILE A 342 -0.53 -6.27 -28.96
CA ILE A 342 0.05 -7.57 -28.61
C ILE A 342 -0.88 -8.69 -29.13
N PRO A 343 -0.40 -9.59 -30.00
CA PRO A 343 -1.23 -10.64 -30.58
C PRO A 343 -1.37 -11.82 -29.59
N TRP A 344 -2.19 -11.63 -28.56
CA TRP A 344 -2.51 -12.68 -27.61
C TRP A 344 -3.30 -13.81 -28.28
N GLU A 345 -2.85 -15.04 -28.07
CA GLU A 345 -3.61 -16.23 -28.39
C GLU A 345 -4.82 -16.39 -27.49
N LYS A 346 -5.84 -17.07 -28.02
CA LYS A 346 -7.13 -17.25 -27.35
C LYS A 346 -7.00 -18.09 -26.07
N ASP A 347 -6.22 -19.16 -26.14
CA ASP A 347 -6.06 -20.14 -25.07
C ASP A 347 -4.72 -20.89 -25.19
N ILE A 348 -4.33 -21.59 -24.12
CA ILE A 348 -3.05 -22.31 -24.00
C ILE A 348 -2.93 -23.40 -25.06
N ALA A 349 -4.01 -24.11 -25.37
CA ALA A 349 -3.99 -25.18 -26.36
C ALA A 349 -3.69 -24.64 -27.77
N THR A 350 -4.34 -23.55 -28.16
CA THR A 350 -4.11 -22.85 -29.43
C THR A 350 -2.69 -22.31 -29.50
N ALA A 351 -2.23 -21.70 -28.41
CA ALA A 351 -0.88 -21.17 -28.32
C ALA A 351 0.20 -22.26 -28.45
N ARG A 352 0.04 -23.40 -27.79
CA ARG A 352 0.94 -24.57 -27.92
C ARG A 352 0.96 -25.12 -29.35
N LYS A 353 -0.22 -25.27 -29.97
CA LYS A 353 -0.33 -25.74 -31.35
C LYS A 353 0.40 -24.80 -32.31
N ARG A 354 0.22 -23.49 -32.16
CA ARG A 354 0.90 -22.49 -32.97
C ARG A 354 2.41 -22.47 -32.72
N ALA A 355 2.83 -22.49 -31.46
CA ALA A 355 4.24 -22.52 -31.08
C ALA A 355 4.98 -23.72 -31.69
N LEU A 356 4.35 -24.90 -31.66
CA LEU A 356 4.86 -26.11 -32.30
C LEU A 356 4.94 -25.97 -33.83
N ALA A 357 3.86 -25.47 -34.45
CA ALA A 357 3.80 -25.31 -35.91
C ALA A 357 4.81 -24.28 -36.45
N GLU A 358 5.04 -23.18 -35.71
CA GLU A 358 5.98 -22.13 -36.09
C GLU A 358 7.42 -22.38 -35.59
N GLY A 359 7.63 -23.42 -34.77
CA GLY A 359 8.91 -23.68 -34.12
C GLY A 359 9.36 -22.52 -33.21
N LYS A 360 8.40 -21.86 -32.54
CA LYS A 360 8.63 -20.71 -31.67
C LYS A 360 8.43 -21.06 -30.19
N PRO A 361 9.18 -20.42 -29.28
CA PRO A 361 8.89 -20.48 -27.85
C PRO A 361 7.60 -19.72 -27.51
N MET A 362 7.15 -19.85 -26.26
CA MET A 362 5.95 -19.19 -25.75
C MET A 362 6.25 -18.25 -24.59
N MET A 363 5.42 -17.23 -24.42
CA MET A 363 5.30 -16.49 -23.17
C MET A 363 3.87 -16.64 -22.65
N ILE A 364 3.75 -17.26 -21.47
CA ILE A 364 2.48 -17.45 -20.78
C ILE A 364 2.39 -16.41 -19.68
N MET A 365 1.39 -15.52 -19.75
CA MET A 365 1.06 -14.59 -18.68
C MET A 365 -0.05 -15.17 -17.82
N MET A 366 0.30 -15.63 -16.62
CA MET A 366 -0.67 -16.02 -15.61
C MET A 366 -1.30 -14.77 -15.01
N THR A 367 -2.62 -14.64 -15.13
CA THR A 367 -3.37 -13.41 -14.83
C THR A 367 -4.78 -13.70 -14.29
N ALA A 368 -5.49 -12.64 -13.89
CA ALA A 368 -6.89 -12.69 -13.49
C ALA A 368 -7.60 -11.35 -13.80
N THR A 369 -8.92 -11.37 -13.96
CA THR A 369 -9.71 -10.16 -14.29
C THR A 369 -9.73 -9.13 -13.15
N TRP A 370 -9.63 -9.61 -11.91
CA TRP A 370 -9.57 -8.82 -10.68
C TRP A 370 -8.13 -8.37 -10.32
N CYS A 371 -7.10 -8.83 -11.04
CA CYS A 371 -5.71 -8.57 -10.69
C CYS A 371 -5.27 -7.15 -11.07
N GLY A 372 -5.22 -6.24 -10.09
CA GLY A 372 -4.72 -4.86 -10.26
C GLY A 372 -3.27 -4.79 -10.78
N PRO A 373 -2.29 -5.48 -10.16
CA PRO A 373 -0.91 -5.50 -10.64
C PRO A 373 -0.75 -6.03 -12.07
N CYS A 374 -1.61 -6.97 -12.50
CA CYS A 374 -1.60 -7.48 -13.87
C CYS A 374 -1.97 -6.37 -14.87
N LYS A 375 -3.03 -5.62 -14.60
CA LYS A 375 -3.44 -4.46 -15.42
C LYS A 375 -2.34 -3.40 -15.48
N MET A 376 -1.63 -3.18 -14.36
CA MET A 376 -0.51 -2.25 -14.30
C MET A 376 0.67 -2.71 -15.17
N LEU A 377 1.03 -4.00 -15.14
CA LEU A 377 2.08 -4.56 -15.99
C LEU A 377 1.74 -4.42 -17.48
N GLU A 378 0.49 -4.70 -17.86
CA GLU A 378 0.05 -4.53 -19.25
C GLU A 378 0.12 -3.06 -19.70
N ALA A 379 -0.39 -2.14 -18.88
CA ALA A 379 -0.51 -0.73 -19.23
C ALA A 379 0.82 0.02 -19.21
N LYS A 380 1.74 -0.34 -18.31
CA LYS A 380 3.00 0.40 -18.09
C LYS A 380 4.24 -0.29 -18.65
N THR A 381 4.19 -1.59 -18.92
CA THR A 381 5.38 -2.37 -19.32
C THR A 381 5.16 -3.08 -20.65
N LEU A 382 4.13 -3.91 -20.79
CA LEU A 382 3.92 -4.68 -22.04
C LEU A 382 3.44 -3.81 -23.20
N SER A 383 2.84 -2.66 -22.92
CA SER A 383 2.44 -1.66 -23.91
C SER A 383 3.62 -0.91 -24.54
N ASP A 384 4.81 -0.99 -23.95
CA ASP A 384 5.99 -0.29 -24.44
C ASP A 384 6.46 -0.87 -25.80
N PRO A 385 6.67 -0.05 -26.85
CA PRO A 385 7.02 -0.57 -28.17
C PRO A 385 8.33 -1.33 -28.23
N TRP A 386 9.32 -0.95 -27.41
CA TRP A 386 10.58 -1.67 -27.34
C TRP A 386 10.41 -3.01 -26.63
N VAL A 387 9.63 -3.07 -25.55
CA VAL A 387 9.25 -4.34 -24.91
C VAL A 387 8.56 -5.26 -25.92
N GLN A 388 7.64 -4.73 -26.73
CA GLN A 388 6.95 -5.52 -27.75
C GLN A 388 7.91 -6.12 -28.79
N GLN A 389 9.00 -5.45 -29.15
CA GLN A 389 10.02 -6.03 -30.03
C GLN A 389 10.66 -7.28 -29.44
N PHE A 390 10.97 -7.28 -28.15
CA PHE A 390 11.48 -8.49 -27.48
C PHE A 390 10.46 -9.65 -27.53
N LEU A 391 9.17 -9.32 -27.46
CA LEU A 391 8.10 -10.32 -27.42
C LEU A 391 7.75 -10.93 -28.77
N GLN A 392 8.17 -10.33 -29.90
CA GLN A 392 7.87 -10.84 -31.25
C GLN A 392 8.44 -12.26 -31.50
N GLY A 393 9.48 -12.65 -30.76
CA GLY A 393 10.07 -13.98 -30.84
C GLY A 393 9.24 -15.08 -30.18
N PHE A 394 8.15 -14.74 -29.48
CA PHE A 394 7.33 -15.68 -28.71
C PHE A 394 5.89 -15.72 -29.21
N VAL A 395 5.25 -16.88 -29.05
CA VAL A 395 3.80 -16.99 -29.07
C VAL A 395 3.26 -16.59 -27.69
N LEU A 396 2.39 -15.58 -27.65
CA LEU A 396 1.97 -14.92 -26.40
C LEU A 396 0.57 -15.39 -26.02
N VAL A 397 0.37 -15.77 -24.76
CA VAL A 397 -0.95 -16.23 -24.28
C VAL A 397 -1.19 -15.79 -22.84
N LYS A 398 -2.45 -15.47 -22.53
CA LYS A 398 -2.88 -15.22 -21.15
C LYS A 398 -3.55 -16.47 -20.59
N ALA A 399 -3.11 -16.88 -19.41
CA ALA A 399 -3.72 -17.96 -18.64
C ALA A 399 -4.52 -17.33 -17.47
N TYR A 400 -5.85 -17.29 -17.61
CA TYR A 400 -6.74 -16.73 -16.59
C TYR A 400 -7.02 -17.77 -15.51
N GLU A 401 -6.39 -17.62 -14.34
CA GLU A 401 -6.61 -18.50 -13.17
C GLU A 401 -6.49 -20.01 -13.50
N ASP A 402 -5.61 -20.36 -14.44
CA ASP A 402 -5.44 -21.72 -14.97
C ASP A 402 -4.61 -22.59 -14.01
N LYS A 403 -5.29 -23.52 -13.32
CA LYS A 403 -4.68 -24.41 -12.33
C LYS A 403 -3.71 -25.43 -12.92
N GLU A 404 -3.87 -25.78 -14.19
CA GLU A 404 -2.96 -26.72 -14.84
C GLU A 404 -1.63 -26.02 -15.14
N VAL A 405 -1.68 -24.80 -15.68
CA VAL A 405 -0.49 -23.97 -15.92
C VAL A 405 0.21 -23.63 -14.60
N GLU A 406 -0.54 -23.29 -13.55
CA GLU A 406 0.00 -23.07 -12.20
C GLU A 406 0.80 -24.26 -11.69
N LYS A 407 0.23 -25.46 -11.81
CA LYS A 407 0.87 -26.70 -11.36
C LYS A 407 2.07 -27.07 -12.23
N GLU A 408 1.93 -27.01 -13.55
CA GLU A 408 2.95 -27.36 -14.53
C GLU A 408 4.23 -26.55 -14.32
N TYR A 409 4.08 -25.25 -14.08
CA TYR A 409 5.22 -24.36 -13.90
C TYR A 409 5.47 -23.98 -12.44
N GLY A 410 4.75 -24.53 -11.46
CA GLY A 410 4.94 -24.21 -10.03
C GLY A 410 4.82 -22.70 -9.74
N LEU A 411 3.68 -22.10 -10.12
CA LEU A 411 3.42 -20.66 -10.01
C LEU A 411 2.54 -20.38 -8.80
N THR A 412 2.87 -19.35 -8.02
CA THR A 412 2.21 -19.07 -6.73
C THR A 412 1.64 -17.66 -6.61
N GLY A 413 1.65 -16.85 -7.68
CA GLY A 413 1.15 -15.47 -7.61
C GLY A 413 0.95 -14.81 -8.97
N TYR A 414 0.22 -13.69 -8.98
CA TYR A 414 -0.13 -12.94 -10.19
C TYR A 414 0.43 -11.50 -10.16
N PRO A 415 0.80 -10.92 -11.32
CA PRO A 415 1.06 -11.62 -12.57
C PRO A 415 2.32 -12.48 -12.44
N THR A 416 2.34 -13.64 -13.11
CA THR A 416 3.59 -14.35 -13.37
C THR A 416 3.71 -14.64 -14.86
N LEU A 417 4.81 -14.19 -15.47
CA LEU A 417 5.11 -14.45 -16.87
C LEU A 417 6.12 -15.58 -16.94
N VAL A 418 5.77 -16.66 -17.63
CA VAL A 418 6.63 -17.81 -17.87
C VAL A 418 7.05 -17.80 -19.32
N PHE A 419 8.35 -17.73 -19.57
CA PHE A 419 8.92 -17.91 -20.89
C PHE A 419 9.29 -19.38 -21.06
N VAL A 420 8.66 -20.03 -22.03
CA VAL A 420 8.75 -21.45 -22.30
C VAL A 420 9.51 -21.65 -23.60
N ASP A 421 10.54 -22.49 -23.58
CA ASP A 421 11.33 -22.79 -24.77
C ASP A 421 10.55 -23.65 -25.79
N LYS A 422 11.17 -23.95 -26.93
CA LYS A 422 10.56 -24.77 -28.00
C LYS A 422 10.26 -26.21 -27.59
N LYS A 423 10.81 -26.68 -26.45
CA LYS A 423 10.61 -28.02 -25.89
C LYS A 423 9.54 -28.04 -24.79
N GLY A 424 8.92 -26.91 -24.49
CA GLY A 424 7.93 -26.81 -23.41
C GLY A 424 8.55 -26.61 -22.02
N GLN A 425 9.86 -26.34 -21.91
CA GLN A 425 10.51 -26.12 -20.62
C GLN A 425 10.57 -24.64 -20.25
N ALA A 426 10.38 -24.31 -18.97
CA ALA A 426 10.50 -22.93 -18.50
C ALA A 426 11.95 -22.43 -18.59
N ALA A 427 12.21 -21.50 -19.50
CA ALA A 427 13.48 -20.82 -19.68
C ALA A 427 13.68 -19.70 -18.63
N HIS A 428 12.61 -18.97 -18.30
CA HIS A 428 12.64 -17.88 -17.33
C HIS A 428 11.25 -17.61 -16.74
N LYS A 429 11.21 -16.98 -15.55
CA LYS A 429 9.98 -16.51 -14.90
C LYS A 429 10.16 -15.08 -14.39
N SER A 430 9.20 -14.23 -14.72
CA SER A 430 9.05 -12.89 -14.15
C SER A 430 7.84 -12.88 -13.21
N VAL A 431 8.05 -12.56 -11.94
CA VAL A 431 6.99 -12.53 -10.92
C VAL A 431 6.66 -11.10 -10.55
N GLY A 432 5.36 -10.79 -10.47
CA GLY A 432 4.85 -9.49 -10.09
C GLY A 432 4.98 -8.43 -11.18
N TYR A 433 4.69 -7.19 -10.82
CA TYR A 433 4.94 -6.04 -11.69
C TYR A 433 6.45 -5.79 -11.82
N GLN A 434 6.91 -5.56 -13.04
CA GLN A 434 8.29 -5.20 -13.35
C GLN A 434 8.30 -3.95 -14.24
N PRO A 435 9.13 -2.93 -13.94
CA PRO A 435 9.31 -1.78 -14.82
C PRO A 435 10.04 -2.17 -16.11
N ILE A 436 9.95 -1.33 -17.15
CA ILE A 436 10.46 -1.61 -18.51
C ILE A 436 11.92 -2.08 -18.51
N GLY A 437 12.84 -1.36 -17.85
CA GLY A 437 14.27 -1.72 -17.83
C GLY A 437 14.53 -3.12 -17.27
N THR A 438 13.99 -3.40 -16.08
CA THR A 438 14.11 -4.73 -15.44
C THR A 438 13.42 -5.82 -16.26
N PHE A 439 12.22 -5.56 -16.76
CA PHE A 439 11.46 -6.53 -17.55
C PHE A 439 12.18 -6.87 -18.86
N SER A 440 12.68 -5.88 -19.59
CA SER A 440 13.44 -6.10 -20.83
C SER A 440 14.71 -6.92 -20.59
N GLY A 441 15.38 -6.76 -19.44
CA GLY A 441 16.50 -7.62 -19.05
C GLY A 441 16.11 -9.07 -18.82
N GLN A 442 14.95 -9.29 -18.20
CA GLN A 442 14.39 -10.64 -17.99
C GLN A 442 13.95 -11.29 -19.30
N VAL A 443 13.31 -10.55 -20.20
CA VAL A 443 12.91 -11.07 -21.52
C VAL A 443 14.14 -11.39 -22.36
N LEU A 444 15.17 -10.56 -22.34
CA LEU A 444 16.44 -10.84 -23.03
C LEU A 444 17.07 -12.15 -22.54
N GLN A 445 17.10 -12.37 -21.23
CA GLN A 445 17.57 -13.63 -20.66
C GLN A 445 16.73 -14.82 -21.13
N ALA A 446 15.41 -14.65 -21.18
CA ALA A 446 14.50 -15.65 -21.69
C ALA A 446 14.76 -15.98 -23.16
N CYS A 447 14.97 -14.97 -24.01
CA CYS A 447 15.32 -15.14 -25.42
C CYS A 447 16.60 -15.96 -25.58
N LEU A 448 17.66 -15.60 -24.85
CA LEU A 448 18.95 -16.29 -24.91
C LEU A 448 18.82 -17.75 -24.50
N LYS A 449 18.09 -18.04 -23.42
CA LYS A 449 17.87 -19.42 -22.94
C LYS A 449 16.94 -20.25 -23.85
N ALA A 450 15.93 -19.61 -24.43
CA ALA A 450 14.98 -20.26 -25.33
C ALA A 450 15.50 -20.39 -26.78
N GLY A 451 16.74 -19.94 -27.06
CA GLY A 451 17.32 -19.97 -28.40
C GLY A 451 16.58 -19.07 -29.40
N VAL A 452 15.99 -17.98 -28.93
CA VAL A 452 15.39 -16.94 -29.78
C VAL A 452 16.50 -16.07 -30.32
N THR A 453 16.51 -15.85 -31.64
CA THR A 453 17.42 -14.88 -32.24
C THR A 453 17.06 -13.49 -31.73
N VAL A 454 18.01 -12.85 -31.05
CA VAL A 454 17.87 -11.50 -30.52
C VAL A 454 18.58 -10.52 -31.46
N ASP A 455 17.89 -9.42 -31.77
CA ASP A 455 18.45 -8.29 -32.52
C ASP A 455 19.73 -7.74 -31.87
N ALA A 456 20.66 -7.23 -32.69
CA ALA A 456 21.95 -6.72 -32.22
C ALA A 456 21.80 -5.55 -31.22
N ASP A 457 20.81 -4.68 -31.42
CA ASP A 457 20.52 -3.58 -30.51
C ASP A 457 20.16 -4.10 -29.12
N LEU A 458 19.27 -5.08 -29.08
CA LEU A 458 18.76 -5.65 -27.84
C LEU A 458 19.86 -6.38 -27.06
N LYS A 459 20.79 -7.05 -27.76
CA LYS A 459 22.02 -7.59 -27.14
C LYS A 459 22.88 -6.48 -26.55
N SER A 460 23.07 -5.38 -27.29
CA SER A 460 23.89 -4.24 -26.83
C SER A 460 23.37 -3.59 -25.54
N LEU A 461 22.06 -3.67 -25.27
CA LEU A 461 21.48 -3.16 -24.01
C LEU A 461 21.98 -3.92 -22.78
N ALA A 462 22.20 -5.23 -22.89
CA ALA A 462 22.81 -6.01 -21.81
C ALA A 462 24.29 -5.66 -21.64
N ASP A 463 25.03 -5.54 -22.74
CA ASP A 463 26.46 -5.20 -22.70
C ASP A 463 26.70 -3.83 -22.06
N LYS A 464 25.82 -2.86 -22.35
CA LYS A 464 25.81 -1.53 -21.73
C LYS A 464 25.27 -1.50 -20.30
N LYS A 465 24.83 -2.64 -19.75
CA LYS A 465 24.19 -2.77 -18.41
C LYS A 465 22.97 -1.87 -18.22
N VAL A 466 22.31 -1.51 -19.33
CA VAL A 466 21.07 -0.73 -19.34
C VAL A 466 19.93 -1.59 -18.81
N VAL A 467 19.85 -2.82 -19.33
CA VAL A 467 18.97 -3.85 -18.78
C VAL A 467 19.76 -4.75 -17.85
N LYS A 468 19.32 -4.86 -16.59
CA LYS A 468 19.93 -5.79 -15.62
C LYS A 468 19.37 -7.18 -15.85
N VAL A 469 20.21 -8.08 -16.37
CA VAL A 469 19.88 -9.50 -16.48
C VAL A 469 20.01 -10.13 -15.08
N PRO A 470 18.94 -10.66 -14.47
CA PRO A 470 19.04 -11.29 -13.16
C PRO A 470 19.97 -12.50 -13.22
N SER A 471 20.88 -12.62 -12.25
CA SER A 471 21.61 -13.86 -12.02
C SER A 471 20.62 -14.97 -11.68
N GLU A 472 20.87 -16.21 -12.13
CA GLU A 472 20.02 -17.33 -11.72
C GLU A 472 19.96 -17.42 -10.20
N PRO A 473 18.77 -17.62 -9.60
CA PRO A 473 18.69 -17.88 -8.17
C PRO A 473 19.52 -19.13 -7.89
N LYS A 474 20.55 -19.01 -7.04
CA LYS A 474 21.27 -20.16 -6.50
C LYS A 474 20.21 -21.07 -5.87
N LYS A 475 19.98 -22.25 -6.44
CA LYS A 475 19.10 -23.27 -5.86
C LYS A 475 19.59 -23.54 -4.44
N SER A 476 18.94 -22.93 -3.45
CA SER A 476 19.13 -23.35 -2.06
C SER A 476 18.41 -24.68 -1.93
N PRO A 477 19.04 -25.74 -1.39
CA PRO A 477 18.36 -27.00 -1.16
C PRO A 477 17.19 -26.72 -0.22
N VAL A 478 15.97 -26.95 -0.70
CA VAL A 478 14.77 -26.90 0.12
C VAL A 478 14.89 -28.05 1.11
N LYS A 479 15.27 -27.75 2.35
CA LYS A 479 15.05 -28.67 3.46
C LYS A 479 13.56 -28.63 3.76
N LEU A 480 12.86 -29.68 3.36
CA LEU A 480 11.54 -30.01 3.87
C LEU A 480 11.72 -30.51 5.30
N ASN A 481 11.43 -29.66 6.28
CA ASN A 481 11.14 -30.07 7.65
C ASN A 481 9.70 -29.69 7.95
#